data_AF-A0A933W7F2-F1
#
_entry.id   AF-A0A933W7F2-F1
#
_cell.length_a   1.000
_cell.length_b   1.000
_cell.length_c   1.000
_cell.angle_alpha   90.00
_cell.angle_beta   90.00
_cell.angle_gamma   90.00
#
_symmetry.space_group_name_H-M   'P 1'
#
loop_
_entity.id
_entity.type
_entity.pdbx_description
1 polymer ?
#
loop_
_entity_poly.entity_id
_entity_poly.type
_entity_poly.pdbx_seq_one_letter_code
_entity_poly.pdbx_strand_id
1 'polypeptide(L)'
;MSADGHRCGERRWLQFDHRTPVALGGESTLANVRLLCRAHNLFEAERVLGEDRVTRARERAERERARHSEAKAREAARAAAREEKARAAEEKSRLAAEKAAIQERDADLLSALKSLQFTPEQSARAAEATKDLANGPLEPRVRAALKVLTARLATKQDFSKTETKPAAPKSAAA
;
A
#
# COMPACT_ATOMS: atom_id res chain seq x y z
N MET A 1 16.72 48.31 -30.30
CA MET A 1 16.26 48.74 -31.64
C MET A 1 16.54 47.58 -32.57
N SER A 2 15.76 47.40 -33.64
CA SER A 2 16.16 46.48 -34.72
C SER A 2 17.53 46.90 -35.28
N ALA A 3 18.17 46.03 -36.05
CA ALA A 3 19.41 46.37 -36.75
C ALA A 3 19.27 47.67 -37.58
N ASP A 4 18.07 47.94 -38.10
CA ASP A 4 17.73 49.13 -38.88
C ASP A 4 17.28 50.33 -38.01
N GLY A 5 17.55 50.32 -36.71
CA GLY A 5 17.24 51.43 -35.80
C GLY A 5 15.75 51.58 -35.42
N HIS A 6 14.88 50.64 -35.77
CA HIS A 6 13.46 50.76 -35.44
C HIS A 6 13.16 50.28 -34.01
N ARG A 7 12.13 50.86 -33.37
CA ARG A 7 11.64 50.35 -32.09
C ARG A 7 11.05 48.95 -32.30
N CYS A 8 11.39 48.01 -31.42
CA CYS A 8 10.79 46.69 -31.42
C CYS A 8 9.27 46.80 -31.20
N GLY A 9 8.47 46.20 -32.10
CA GLY A 9 7.02 46.19 -32.04
C GLY A 9 6.39 45.04 -31.25
N GLU A 10 7.20 44.22 -30.57
CA GLU A 10 6.71 43.08 -29.78
C GLU A 10 5.79 43.53 -28.65
N ARG A 11 4.68 42.81 -28.45
CA ARG A 11 3.65 43.13 -27.45
C ARG A 11 3.41 42.00 -26.46
N ARG A 12 4.03 40.82 -26.66
CA ARG A 12 3.87 39.64 -25.81
C ARG A 12 5.20 39.26 -25.16
N TRP A 13 5.10 38.56 -24.02
CA TRP A 13 6.26 38.06 -23.27
C TRP A 13 7.32 39.13 -22.98
N LEU A 14 6.85 40.34 -22.66
CA LEU A 14 7.69 41.45 -22.24
C LEU A 14 8.25 41.15 -20.84
N GLN A 15 9.49 41.57 -20.63
CA GLN A 15 10.25 41.40 -19.40
C GLN A 15 10.58 42.76 -18.84
N PHE A 16 10.55 42.87 -17.52
CA PHE A 16 11.07 44.02 -16.81
C PHE A 16 12.60 43.98 -16.88
N ASP A 17 13.16 45.06 -17.42
CA ASP A 17 14.59 45.31 -17.49
C ASP A 17 14.92 46.58 -16.71
N HIS A 18 16.03 46.57 -15.98
CA HIS A 18 16.51 47.76 -15.30
C HIS A 18 17.49 48.50 -16.21
N ARG A 19 17.21 49.78 -16.51
CA ARG A 19 18.10 50.66 -17.30
C ARG A 19 19.50 50.67 -16.72
N THR A 20 19.61 50.81 -15.40
CA THR A 20 20.80 50.51 -14.63
C THR A 20 20.56 49.19 -13.90
N PRO A 21 21.24 48.09 -14.27
CA PRO A 21 21.07 46.81 -13.61
C PRO A 21 21.30 46.88 -12.10
N VAL A 22 20.54 46.09 -11.33
CA VAL A 22 20.71 45.95 -9.87
C VAL A 22 22.14 45.50 -9.53
N ALA A 23 22.73 44.67 -10.38
CA ALA A 23 24.11 44.20 -10.26
C ALA A 23 25.18 45.31 -10.32
N LEU A 24 24.79 46.52 -10.72
CA LEU A 24 25.58 47.76 -10.75
C LEU A 24 25.04 48.82 -9.78
N GLY A 25 24.20 48.44 -8.82
CA GLY A 25 23.62 49.34 -7.82
C GLY A 25 22.32 50.02 -8.26
N GLY A 26 21.72 49.62 -9.38
CA GLY A 26 20.45 50.17 -9.81
C GLY A 26 19.28 49.78 -8.92
N GLU A 27 18.41 50.74 -8.61
CA GLU A 27 17.23 50.51 -7.76
C GLU A 27 16.02 50.02 -8.57
N SER A 28 15.09 49.31 -7.92
CA SER A 28 13.86 48.82 -8.57
C SER A 28 12.75 49.88 -8.55
N THR A 29 12.99 51.02 -9.20
CA THR A 29 12.03 52.13 -9.29
C THR A 29 11.36 52.20 -10.67
N LEU A 30 10.18 52.83 -10.77
CA LEU A 30 9.47 53.02 -12.05
C LEU A 30 10.31 53.77 -13.09
N ALA A 31 11.19 54.68 -12.65
CA ALA A 31 12.09 55.42 -13.53
C ALA A 31 13.24 54.54 -14.07
N ASN A 32 13.68 53.54 -13.30
CA ASN A 32 14.77 52.65 -13.68
C ASN A 32 14.27 51.37 -14.40
N VAL A 33 12.99 51.03 -14.30
CA VAL A 33 12.43 49.84 -14.95
C VAL A 33 11.84 50.19 -16.32
N ARG A 34 12.11 49.35 -17.32
CA ARG A 34 11.49 49.40 -18.66
C ARG A 34 11.02 48.03 -19.09
N LEU A 35 10.15 47.97 -20.10
CA LEU A 35 9.70 46.72 -20.71
C LEU A 35 10.46 46.46 -22.01
N LEU A 36 11.04 45.27 -22.14
CA LEU A 36 11.71 44.78 -23.34
C LEU A 36 11.19 43.37 -23.68
N CYS A 37 11.20 43.00 -24.95
CA CYS A 37 11.05 41.58 -25.29
C CYS A 37 12.28 40.80 -24.83
N ARG A 38 12.15 39.47 -24.69
CA ARG A 38 13.24 38.59 -24.24
C ARG A 38 14.56 38.79 -25.01
N ALA A 39 14.51 38.91 -26.33
CA ALA A 39 15.70 39.08 -27.16
C ALA A 39 16.41 40.42 -26.89
N HIS A 40 15.65 41.51 -26.79
CA HIS A 40 16.21 42.82 -26.48
C HIS A 40 16.70 42.92 -25.03
N ASN A 41 16.03 42.26 -24.08
CA ASN A 41 16.48 42.21 -22.70
C ASN A 41 17.83 41.48 -22.59
N LEU A 42 17.98 40.34 -23.27
CA LEU A 42 19.25 39.61 -23.30
C LEU A 42 20.38 40.44 -23.91
N PHE A 43 20.12 41.07 -25.05
CA PHE A 43 21.10 41.93 -25.71
C PHE A 43 21.55 43.10 -24.80
N GLU A 44 20.60 43.78 -24.14
CA GLU A 44 20.93 44.89 -23.24
C GLU A 44 21.71 44.40 -22.00
N ALA A 45 21.36 43.23 -21.46
CA ALA A 45 22.11 42.62 -20.36
C ALA A 45 23.55 42.26 -20.78
N GLU A 46 23.75 41.65 -21.94
CA GLU A 46 25.08 41.31 -22.48
C GLU A 46 25.89 42.58 -22.76
N ARG A 47 25.27 43.62 -23.31
CA ARG A 47 25.94 44.90 -23.60
C ARG A 47 26.42 45.62 -22.33
N VAL A 48 25.62 45.60 -21.25
CA VAL A 48 25.92 46.35 -20.02
C VAL A 48 26.75 45.55 -19.02
N LEU A 49 26.49 44.24 -18.90
CA LEU A 49 27.10 43.38 -17.88
C LEU A 49 28.20 42.46 -18.43
N GLY A 50 28.29 42.33 -19.75
CA GLY A 50 29.19 41.40 -20.45
C GLY A 50 28.58 40.01 -20.63
N GLU A 51 28.85 39.40 -21.79
CA GLU A 51 28.35 38.07 -22.17
C GLU A 51 28.70 36.98 -21.15
N ASP A 52 29.97 36.91 -20.72
CA ASP A 52 30.43 35.93 -19.73
C ASP A 52 29.64 35.98 -18.43
N ARG A 53 29.33 37.18 -17.95
CA ARG A 53 28.60 37.36 -16.70
C ARG A 53 27.15 36.88 -16.84
N VAL A 54 26.53 37.17 -17.98
CA VAL A 54 25.16 36.74 -18.30
C VAL A 54 25.08 35.22 -18.47
N THR A 55 26.00 34.63 -19.24
CA THR A 55 26.06 33.18 -19.43
C THR A 55 26.23 32.44 -18.12
N ARG A 56 27.20 32.84 -17.28
CA ARG A 56 27.39 32.24 -15.94
C ARG A 56 26.18 32.42 -15.03
N ALA A 57 25.46 33.54 -15.12
CA ALA A 57 24.24 33.76 -14.35
C ALA A 57 23.12 32.80 -14.79
N ARG A 58 22.96 32.57 -16.10
CA ARG A 58 21.99 31.62 -16.66
C ARG A 58 22.31 30.19 -16.24
N GLU A 59 23.57 29.78 -16.36
CA GLU A 59 24.03 28.45 -15.92
C GLU A 59 23.78 28.23 -14.41
N ARG A 60 24.05 29.25 -13.57
CA ARG A 60 23.73 29.19 -12.14
C ARG A 60 22.24 28.99 -11.89
N ALA A 61 21.40 29.80 -12.54
CA ALA A 61 19.95 29.70 -12.40
C ALA A 61 19.42 28.34 -12.91
N GLU A 62 20.00 27.78 -13.96
CA GLU A 62 19.66 26.44 -14.46
C GLU A 62 20.06 25.35 -13.46
N ARG A 63 21.27 25.41 -12.90
CA ARG A 63 21.72 24.48 -11.84
C ARG A 63 20.85 24.57 -10.59
N GLU A 64 20.47 25.77 -10.17
CA GLU A 64 19.57 25.97 -9.03
C GLU A 64 18.17 25.40 -9.29
N ARG A 65 17.62 25.64 -10.49
CA ARG A 65 16.34 25.03 -10.91
C ARG A 65 16.43 23.50 -10.91
N ALA A 66 17.50 22.93 -11.45
CA ALA A 66 17.73 21.49 -11.47
C ALA A 66 17.82 20.91 -10.04
N ARG A 67 18.60 21.55 -9.15
CA ARG A 67 18.69 21.16 -7.74
C ARG A 67 17.33 21.21 -7.05
N HIS A 68 16.55 22.25 -7.30
CA HIS A 68 15.21 22.38 -6.73
C HIS A 68 14.25 21.30 -7.27
N SER A 69 14.28 21.01 -8.58
CA SER A 69 13.45 19.95 -9.15
C SER A 69 13.86 18.57 -8.64
N GLU A 70 15.16 18.30 -8.50
CA GLU A 70 15.67 17.06 -7.89
C GLU A 70 15.26 16.93 -6.43
N ALA A 71 15.36 18.01 -5.64
CA ALA A 71 14.93 18.02 -4.25
C ALA A 71 13.42 17.73 -4.13
N LYS A 72 12.60 18.37 -4.97
CA LYS A 72 11.16 18.13 -5.04
C LYS A 72 10.85 16.69 -5.45
N ALA A 73 11.57 16.13 -6.42
CA ALA A 73 11.39 14.74 -6.85
C ALA A 73 11.76 13.75 -5.73
N ARG A 74 12.85 14.01 -4.98
CA ARG A 74 13.24 13.18 -3.82
C ARG A 74 12.21 13.23 -2.70
N GLU A 75 11.63 14.40 -2.45
CA GLU A 75 10.58 14.57 -1.45
C GLU A 75 9.31 13.82 -1.85
N ALA A 76 8.86 13.97 -3.10
CA ALA A 76 7.73 13.21 -3.64
C ALA A 76 7.96 11.68 -3.58
N ALA A 77 9.16 11.20 -3.92
CA ALA A 77 9.50 9.78 -3.82
C ALA A 77 9.44 9.27 -2.37
N ARG A 78 9.90 10.07 -1.40
CA ARG A 78 9.80 9.74 0.03
C ARG A 78 8.35 9.72 0.50
N ALA A 79 7.50 10.63 0.03
CA ALA A 79 6.08 10.65 0.34
C ALA A 79 5.39 9.38 -0.20
N ALA A 80 5.61 9.05 -1.47
CA ALA A 80 5.09 7.83 -2.09
C ALA A 80 5.51 6.55 -1.34
N ALA A 81 6.78 6.45 -0.96
CA ALA A 81 7.27 5.31 -0.18
C ALA A 81 6.66 5.23 1.24
N ARG A 82 6.28 6.35 1.85
CA ARG A 82 5.55 6.37 3.13
C ARG A 82 4.12 5.90 2.97
N GLU A 83 3.43 6.33 1.92
CA GLU A 83 2.07 5.89 1.61
C GLU A 83 2.03 4.39 1.31
N GLU A 84 2.97 3.88 0.53
CA GLU A 84 3.08 2.45 0.24
C GLU A 84 3.29 1.63 1.52
N LYS A 85 4.21 2.07 2.39
CA LYS A 85 4.43 1.44 3.70
C LYS A 85 3.19 1.48 4.58
N ALA A 86 2.44 2.58 4.58
CA ALA A 86 1.19 2.69 5.34
C ALA A 86 0.15 1.68 4.84
N ARG A 87 -0.06 1.58 3.51
CA ARG A 87 -0.97 0.58 2.91
C ARG A 87 -0.56 -0.85 3.25
N ALA A 88 0.74 -1.16 3.15
CA ALA A 88 1.26 -2.47 3.50
C ALA A 88 1.08 -2.78 5.00
N ALA A 89 1.22 -1.78 5.88
CA ALA A 89 0.98 -1.93 7.31
C ALA A 89 -0.51 -2.16 7.62
N GLU A 90 -1.41 -1.43 6.96
CA GLU A 90 -2.87 -1.62 7.07
C GLU A 90 -3.30 -3.01 6.60
N GLU A 91 -2.82 -3.46 5.44
CA GLU A 91 -3.09 -4.80 4.93
C GLU A 91 -2.57 -5.88 5.88
N LYS A 92 -1.33 -5.72 6.38
CA LYS A 92 -0.76 -6.63 7.37
C LYS A 92 -1.59 -6.66 8.65
N SER A 93 -2.07 -5.51 9.12
CA SER A 93 -2.95 -5.42 10.29
C SER A 93 -4.27 -6.13 10.06
N ARG A 94 -4.88 -5.99 8.87
CA ARG A 94 -6.12 -6.68 8.50
C ARG A 94 -5.94 -8.20 8.48
N LEU A 95 -4.87 -8.69 7.85
CA LEU A 95 -4.56 -10.12 7.81
C LEU A 95 -4.25 -10.68 9.21
N ALA A 96 -3.57 -9.91 10.06
CA ALA A 96 -3.32 -10.30 11.44
C ALA A 96 -4.62 -10.36 12.26
N ALA A 97 -5.52 -9.40 12.08
CA ALA A 97 -6.83 -9.38 12.75
C ALA A 97 -7.72 -10.56 12.30
N GLU A 98 -7.78 -10.84 11.00
CA GLU A 98 -8.51 -12.00 10.47
C GLU A 98 -7.96 -13.32 11.03
N LYS A 99 -6.62 -13.46 11.04
CA LYS A 99 -5.97 -14.64 11.63
C LYS A 99 -6.28 -14.77 13.12
N ALA A 100 -6.26 -13.68 13.88
CA ALA A 100 -6.61 -13.69 15.29
C ALA A 100 -8.07 -14.12 15.52
N ALA A 101 -9.01 -13.61 14.70
CA ALA A 101 -10.42 -14.01 14.77
C ALA A 101 -10.63 -15.50 14.44
N ILE A 102 -9.89 -16.03 13.46
CA ILE A 102 -9.89 -17.47 13.15
C ILE A 102 -9.36 -18.28 14.34
N GLN A 103 -8.27 -17.84 14.97
CA GLN A 103 -7.69 -18.51 16.14
C GLN A 103 -8.63 -18.51 17.35
N GLU A 104 -9.36 -17.42 17.57
CA GLU A 104 -10.39 -17.33 18.61
C GLU A 104 -11.52 -18.32 18.34
N ARG A 105 -12.03 -18.38 17.10
CA ARG A 105 -13.06 -19.35 16.69
C ARG A 105 -12.59 -20.79 16.78
N ASP A 106 -11.32 -21.06 16.48
CA ASP A 106 -10.70 -22.37 16.68
C ASP A 106 -10.72 -22.76 18.17
N ALA A 107 -10.39 -21.83 19.06
CA ALA A 107 -10.43 -22.04 20.49
C ALA A 107 -11.86 -22.36 20.99
N ASP A 108 -12.87 -21.66 20.48
CA ASP A 108 -14.28 -21.94 20.78
C ASP A 108 -14.72 -23.34 20.33
N LEU A 109 -14.33 -23.75 19.11
CA LEU A 109 -14.60 -25.10 18.61
C LEU A 109 -13.96 -26.17 19.50
N LEU A 110 -12.68 -25.99 19.86
CA LEU A 110 -11.96 -26.92 20.73
C LEU A 110 -12.60 -27.01 22.12
N SER A 111 -13.04 -25.88 22.66
CA SER A 111 -13.77 -25.82 23.94
C SER A 111 -15.12 -26.55 23.88
N ALA A 112 -15.87 -26.38 22.79
CA ALA A 112 -17.14 -27.08 22.56
C ALA A 112 -16.94 -28.60 22.45
N LEU A 113 -15.96 -29.07 21.67
CA LEU A 113 -15.67 -30.49 21.51
C LEU A 113 -15.17 -31.13 22.82
N LYS A 114 -14.35 -30.41 23.59
CA LYS A 114 -13.93 -30.85 24.93
C LYS A 114 -15.11 -31.01 25.88
N SER A 115 -16.07 -30.08 25.84
CA SER A 115 -17.28 -30.15 26.67
C SER A 115 -18.17 -31.34 26.31
N LEU A 116 -18.12 -31.80 25.05
CA LEU A 116 -18.76 -33.03 24.57
C LEU A 116 -17.91 -34.29 24.79
N GLN A 117 -16.83 -34.20 25.58
CA GLN A 117 -15.95 -35.29 25.97
C GLN A 117 -15.11 -35.91 24.84
N PHE A 118 -14.91 -35.20 23.72
CA PHE A 118 -13.92 -35.62 22.72
C PHE A 118 -12.49 -35.40 23.22
N THR A 119 -11.55 -36.26 22.81
CA THR A 119 -10.14 -36.10 23.20
C THR A 119 -9.50 -34.88 22.52
N PRO A 120 -8.41 -34.32 23.06
CA PRO A 120 -7.67 -33.23 22.42
C PRO A 120 -7.21 -33.57 21.00
N GLU A 121 -6.76 -34.80 20.77
CA GLU A 121 -6.32 -35.30 19.46
C GLU A 121 -7.48 -35.39 18.45
N GLN A 122 -8.64 -35.86 18.90
CA GLN A 122 -9.86 -35.88 18.10
C GLN A 122 -10.30 -34.46 17.74
N SER A 123 -10.29 -33.57 18.73
CA SER A 123 -10.70 -32.17 18.56
C SER A 123 -9.78 -31.43 17.59
N ALA A 124 -8.46 -31.60 17.71
CA ALA A 124 -7.48 -31.03 16.78
C ALA A 124 -7.68 -31.55 15.35
N ARG A 125 -7.93 -32.86 15.19
CA ARG A 125 -8.20 -33.46 13.88
C ARG A 125 -9.48 -32.91 13.25
N ALA A 126 -10.54 -32.72 14.04
CA ALA A 126 -11.81 -32.17 13.57
C ALA A 126 -11.69 -30.68 13.22
N ALA A 127 -10.90 -29.91 13.97
CA ALA A 127 -10.60 -28.51 13.67
C ALA A 127 -9.86 -28.37 12.32
N GLU A 128 -8.84 -29.20 12.07
CA GLU A 128 -8.12 -29.25 10.79
C GLU A 128 -9.03 -29.68 9.63
N ALA A 129 -9.86 -30.71 9.83
CA ALA A 129 -10.81 -31.20 8.83
C ALA A 129 -11.92 -30.19 8.47
N THR A 130 -12.11 -29.15 9.30
CA THR A 130 -13.13 -28.11 9.10
C THR A 130 -12.54 -26.70 8.95
N LYS A 131 -11.25 -26.59 8.60
CA LYS A 131 -10.56 -25.30 8.46
C LYS A 131 -11.20 -24.36 7.43
N ASP A 132 -11.83 -24.91 6.40
CA ASP A 132 -12.50 -24.10 5.37
C ASP A 132 -13.73 -23.37 5.92
N LEU A 133 -14.28 -23.84 7.04
CA LEU A 133 -15.37 -23.19 7.78
C LEU A 133 -14.86 -22.27 8.91
N ALA A 134 -13.54 -22.11 9.08
CA ALA A 134 -12.97 -21.42 10.23
C ALA A 134 -13.27 -19.91 10.26
N ASN A 135 -13.55 -19.33 9.10
CA ASN A 135 -13.95 -17.92 8.98
C ASN A 135 -15.48 -17.70 9.11
N GLY A 136 -16.25 -18.76 9.28
CA GLY A 136 -17.71 -18.72 9.38
C GLY A 136 -18.25 -18.74 10.82
N PRO A 137 -19.58 -18.78 10.99
CA PRO A 137 -20.22 -18.95 12.29
C PRO A 137 -19.85 -20.29 12.95
N LEU A 138 -19.87 -20.33 14.28
CA LEU A 138 -19.44 -21.51 15.05
C LEU A 138 -20.34 -22.74 14.84
N GLU A 139 -21.67 -22.56 14.84
CA GLU A 139 -22.63 -23.68 14.79
C GLU A 139 -22.47 -24.57 13.53
N PRO A 140 -22.42 -24.04 12.30
CA PRO A 140 -22.14 -24.85 11.11
C PRO A 140 -20.84 -25.64 11.21
N ARG A 141 -19.81 -25.02 11.79
CA ARG A 141 -18.49 -25.64 11.94
C ARG A 141 -18.49 -26.77 12.97
N VAL A 142 -19.14 -26.57 14.12
CA VAL A 142 -19.34 -27.62 15.14
C VAL A 142 -20.11 -28.79 14.56
N ARG A 143 -21.19 -28.52 13.80
CA ARG A 143 -21.97 -29.58 13.13
C ARG A 143 -21.11 -30.39 12.16
N ALA A 144 -20.27 -29.73 11.36
CA ALA A 144 -19.34 -30.41 10.46
C ALA A 144 -18.28 -31.23 11.23
N ALA A 145 -17.72 -30.68 12.30
CA ALA A 145 -16.73 -31.36 13.14
C ALA A 145 -17.31 -32.65 13.77
N LEU A 146 -18.53 -32.58 14.29
CA LEU A 146 -19.23 -33.73 14.85
C LEU A 146 -19.46 -34.81 13.79
N LYS A 147 -19.86 -34.44 12.55
CA LYS A 147 -19.98 -35.41 11.44
C LYS A 147 -18.67 -36.14 11.17
N VAL A 148 -17.54 -35.44 11.18
CA VAL A 148 -16.21 -36.04 10.97
C VAL A 148 -15.86 -37.03 12.09
N LEU A 149 -16.16 -36.67 13.33
CA LEU A 149 -15.84 -37.49 14.51
C LEU A 149 -16.72 -38.74 14.63
N THR A 150 -18.01 -38.62 14.32
CA THR A 150 -18.98 -39.71 14.45
C THR A 150 -19.12 -40.58 13.20
N ALA A 151 -18.51 -40.21 12.07
CA ALA A 151 -18.52 -41.02 10.84
C ALA A 151 -18.02 -42.46 11.04
N ARG A 152 -17.12 -42.70 12.01
CA ARG A 152 -16.65 -44.06 12.39
C ARG A 152 -17.55 -44.77 13.42
N LEU A 153 -18.38 -44.04 14.15
CA LEU A 153 -19.37 -44.62 15.07
C LEU A 153 -20.60 -45.12 14.30
N ALA A 154 -21.00 -44.40 13.25
CA ALA A 154 -22.07 -44.80 12.35
C ALA A 154 -21.82 -46.16 11.65
N THR A 155 -20.57 -46.58 11.52
CA THR A 155 -20.20 -47.88 10.91
C THR A 155 -20.04 -49.02 11.92
N LYS A 156 -20.13 -48.76 13.23
CA LYS A 156 -19.88 -49.75 14.29
C LYS A 156 -21.01 -50.00 15.29
N GLN A 157 -22.19 -49.38 15.13
CA GLN A 157 -23.33 -49.59 16.03
C GLN A 157 -24.59 -50.03 15.28
N ASP A 158 -24.64 -51.31 14.94
CA ASP A 158 -25.90 -52.04 14.74
C ASP A 158 -26.39 -52.57 16.11
N PHE A 159 -27.15 -51.77 16.84
CA PHE A 159 -27.81 -52.20 18.08
C PHE A 159 -29.03 -53.10 17.86
N SER A 160 -29.34 -53.44 16.60
CA SER A 160 -30.46 -54.30 16.19
C SER A 160 -30.14 -55.80 16.25
N LYS A 161 -28.87 -56.19 16.44
CA LYS A 161 -28.49 -57.60 16.61
C LYS A 161 -28.61 -58.00 18.08
N THR A 162 -29.75 -58.57 18.44
CA THR A 162 -29.89 -59.38 19.66
C THR A 162 -28.91 -60.54 19.62
N GLU A 163 -28.09 -60.72 20.65
CA GLU A 163 -27.20 -61.87 20.80
C GLU A 163 -28.01 -63.16 20.73
N THR A 164 -27.80 -63.94 19.67
CA THR A 164 -28.33 -65.31 19.58
C THR A 164 -27.64 -66.18 20.62
N LYS A 165 -28.42 -66.61 21.61
CA LYS A 165 -28.09 -67.63 22.62
C LYS A 165 -27.40 -68.85 21.97
N PRO A 166 -26.25 -69.33 22.46
CA PRO A 166 -25.62 -70.51 21.89
C PRO A 166 -26.49 -71.76 22.14
N ALA A 167 -26.66 -72.57 21.10
CA ALA A 167 -27.40 -73.83 21.15
C ALA A 167 -26.66 -74.85 22.02
N ALA A 168 -27.42 -75.56 22.87
CA ALA A 168 -26.92 -76.61 23.76
C ALA A 168 -26.33 -77.81 22.98
N PRO A 169 -25.33 -78.50 23.54
CA PRO A 169 -24.68 -79.63 22.88
C PRO A 169 -25.62 -80.84 22.84
N LYS A 170 -25.75 -81.47 21.67
CA LYS A 170 -26.44 -82.76 21.54
C LYS A 170 -25.55 -83.85 22.14
N SER A 171 -26.02 -84.46 23.22
CA SER A 171 -25.51 -85.70 23.79
C SER A 171 -25.75 -86.90 22.85
N ALA A 172 -24.76 -87.78 22.74
CA ALA A 172 -24.88 -89.11 22.13
C ALA A 172 -25.31 -90.15 23.18
N ALA A 173 -26.24 -91.04 22.81
CA ALA A 173 -26.49 -92.41 23.31
C ALA A 173 -27.76 -92.92 22.61
N ALA A 174 -27.92 -94.17 22.16
CA ALA A 174 -27.16 -95.41 22.28
C ALA A 174 -27.36 -96.27 21.02
#